data_AF-A0A067PFE4-F1
#
_entry.id   AF-A0A067PFE4-F1
#
_cell.length_a   1.000
_cell.length_b   1.000
_cell.length_c   1.000
_cell.angle_alpha   90.00
_cell.angle_beta   90.00
_cell.angle_gamma   90.00
#
_symmetry.space_group_name_H-M   'P 1'
#
loop_
_entity.id
_entity.type
_entity.pdbx_description
1 polymer ?
#
loop_
_entity_poly.entity_id
_entity_poly.type
_entity_poly.pdbx_seq_one_letter_code
_entity_poly.pdbx_strand_id
1 'polypeptide(L)'
;MPPNGRQPANNDADAYFAQIQRRMMETGEWDRFLTLLTVKLNEAGWLDDLRHHAKESARVMEPLSFHTLLDELRPHAQASIPAAVRQEILGIMRQYVGKQFE
;
A
#
# COMPACT_ATOMS: atom_id res chain seq x y z
N MET A 1 17.16 41.31 18.31
CA MET A 1 17.42 40.74 16.98
C MET A 1 16.65 39.43 16.86
N PRO A 2 15.75 39.26 15.88
CA PRO A 2 15.13 37.97 15.61
C PRO A 2 15.84 37.24 14.46
N PRO A 3 16.07 35.93 14.54
CA PRO A 3 16.26 35.11 13.35
C PRO A 3 14.92 34.52 12.90
N ASN A 4 14.66 34.75 11.61
CA ASN A 4 13.59 34.21 10.78
C ASN A 4 13.58 32.67 10.80
N GLY A 5 12.40 32.05 10.80
CA GLY A 5 12.23 30.61 10.64
C GLY A 5 10.83 30.27 10.13
N ARG A 6 10.57 30.53 8.85
CA ARG A 6 9.37 30.02 8.16
C ARG A 6 9.33 28.49 8.24
N GLN A 7 8.23 27.91 8.70
CA GLN A 7 7.61 26.76 8.02
C GLN A 7 6.18 26.47 8.55
N PRO A 8 5.14 27.11 7.98
CA PRO A 8 3.76 26.62 8.07
C PRO A 8 3.37 25.63 6.95
N ALA A 9 4.19 25.46 5.91
CA ALA A 9 3.78 24.77 4.67
C ALA A 9 3.54 23.25 4.79
N ASN A 10 4.09 22.57 5.80
CA ASN A 10 3.95 21.11 5.93
C ASN A 10 2.56 20.70 6.42
N ASN A 11 1.98 21.50 7.34
CA ASN A 11 0.68 21.21 7.94
C ASN A 11 -0.47 21.31 6.93
N ASP A 12 -0.36 22.24 5.98
CA ASP A 12 -1.39 22.44 4.97
C ASP A 12 -1.42 21.24 4.00
N ALA A 13 -0.26 20.79 3.52
CA ALA A 13 -0.14 19.62 2.66
C ALA A 13 -0.66 18.33 3.33
N ASP A 14 -0.32 18.14 4.61
CA ASP A 14 -0.80 17.00 5.40
C ASP A 14 -2.32 17.05 5.60
N ALA A 15 -2.89 18.23 5.85
CA ALA A 15 -4.33 18.42 5.97
C ALA A 15 -5.06 18.16 4.64
N TYR A 16 -4.51 18.59 3.51
CA TYR A 16 -5.06 18.29 2.18
C TYR A 16 -5.02 16.80 1.88
N PHE A 17 -3.90 16.13 2.20
CA PHE A 17 -3.77 14.69 2.01
C PHE A 17 -4.81 13.92 2.85
N ALA A 18 -4.99 14.30 4.11
CA ALA A 18 -5.99 13.70 4.99
C ALA A 18 -7.43 13.90 4.45
N GLN A 19 -7.73 15.08 3.87
CA GLN A 19 -9.04 15.35 3.27
C GLN A 19 -9.29 14.49 2.03
N ILE A 20 -8.28 14.33 1.16
CA ILE A 20 -8.37 13.47 -0.03
C ILE A 20 -8.55 12.01 0.38
N GLN A 21 -7.79 11.55 1.37
CA GLN A 21 -7.90 10.18 1.89
C GLN A 21 -9.28 9.93 2.48
N ARG A 22 -9.84 10.90 3.23
CA ARG A 22 -11.20 10.81 3.76
C ARG A 22 -12.25 10.70 2.66
N ARG A 23 -12.20 11.58 1.65
CA ARG A 23 -13.13 11.50 0.50
C ARG A 23 -13.02 10.18 -0.23
N MET A 24 -11.80 9.68 -0.44
CA MET A 24 -11.57 8.39 -1.10
C MET A 24 -12.19 7.21 -0.32
N MET A 25 -12.21 7.26 1.01
CA MET A 25 -12.92 6.29 1.83
C MET A 25 -14.44 6.47 1.73
N GLU A 26 -14.94 7.71 1.80
CA GLU A 26 -16.38 8.02 1.75
C GLU A 26 -17.03 7.67 0.39
N THR A 27 -16.28 7.77 -0.71
CA THR A 27 -16.76 7.43 -2.06
C THR A 27 -16.61 5.95 -2.43
N GLY A 28 -15.93 5.15 -1.58
CA GLY A 28 -15.61 3.75 -1.87
C GLY A 28 -14.50 3.55 -2.92
N GLU A 29 -13.81 4.62 -3.33
CA GLU A 29 -12.69 4.52 -4.27
C GLU A 29 -11.51 3.77 -3.65
N TRP A 30 -11.35 3.82 -2.33
CA TRP A 30 -10.38 2.99 -1.62
C TRP A 30 -10.63 1.49 -1.84
N ASP A 31 -11.85 1.02 -1.63
CA ASP A 31 -12.23 -0.38 -1.84
C ASP A 31 -12.07 -0.79 -3.30
N ARG A 32 -12.32 0.12 -4.23
CA ARG A 32 -12.08 -0.09 -5.66
C ARG A 32 -10.59 -0.27 -5.98
N PHE A 33 -9.71 0.57 -5.43
CA PHE A 33 -8.27 0.40 -5.60
C PHE A 33 -7.76 -0.89 -4.95
N LEU A 34 -8.25 -1.23 -3.76
CA LEU A 34 -7.89 -2.46 -3.08
C LEU A 34 -8.32 -3.69 -3.88
N THR A 35 -9.54 -3.68 -4.42
CA THR A 35 -10.05 -4.75 -5.28
C THR A 35 -9.21 -4.90 -6.53
N LEU A 36 -8.91 -3.78 -7.21
CA LEU A 36 -8.10 -3.80 -8.43
C LEU A 36 -6.68 -4.31 -8.16
N LEU A 37 -6.04 -3.83 -7.10
CA LEU A 37 -4.73 -4.31 -6.67
C LEU A 37 -4.78 -5.83 -6.40
N THR A 38 -5.79 -6.31 -5.70
CA THR A 38 -5.96 -7.74 -5.40
C THR A 38 -6.10 -8.58 -6.68
N VAL A 39 -6.94 -8.14 -7.63
CA VAL A 39 -7.10 -8.82 -8.92
C VAL A 39 -5.77 -8.86 -9.67
N LYS A 40 -5.07 -7.73 -9.77
CA LYS A 40 -3.80 -7.63 -10.50
C LYS A 40 -2.69 -8.48 -9.89
N LEU A 41 -2.60 -8.50 -8.55
CA LEU A 41 -1.64 -9.36 -7.86
C LEU A 41 -1.97 -10.84 -8.06
N ASN A 42 -3.25 -11.21 -8.07
CA ASN A 42 -3.68 -12.58 -8.33
C ASN A 42 -3.37 -13.00 -9.78
N GLU A 43 -3.69 -12.16 -10.77
CA GLU A 43 -3.39 -12.41 -12.19
C GLU A 43 -1.88 -12.51 -12.46
N ALA A 44 -1.06 -11.78 -11.70
CA ALA A 44 0.39 -11.84 -11.77
C ALA A 44 0.99 -13.07 -11.05
N GLY A 45 0.18 -13.95 -10.47
CA GLY A 45 0.63 -15.13 -9.71
C GLY A 45 1.19 -14.83 -8.32
N TRP A 46 1.22 -13.56 -7.90
CA TRP A 46 1.86 -13.13 -6.66
C TRP A 46 1.20 -13.74 -5.42
N LEU A 47 -0.12 -13.92 -5.43
CA LEU A 47 -0.85 -14.51 -4.30
C LEU A 47 -0.45 -15.97 -4.07
N ASP A 48 -0.24 -16.72 -5.14
CA ASP A 48 0.13 -18.14 -5.07
C ASP A 48 1.58 -18.30 -4.66
N ASP A 49 2.49 -17.47 -5.18
CA ASP A 49 3.89 -17.43 -4.76
C ASP A 49 4.02 -17.10 -3.28
N LEU A 50 3.27 -16.10 -2.80
CA LEU A 50 3.28 -15.70 -1.39
C LEU A 50 2.75 -16.82 -0.48
N ARG A 51 1.68 -17.50 -0.90
CA ARG A 51 1.12 -18.65 -0.17
C ARG A 51 2.09 -19.82 -0.15
N HIS A 52 2.80 -20.07 -1.25
CA HIS A 52 3.81 -21.12 -1.31
C HIS A 52 4.96 -20.81 -0.34
N HIS A 53 5.48 -19.59 -0.36
CA HIS A 53 6.52 -19.15 0.57
C HIS A 53 6.07 -19.27 2.03
N ALA A 54 4.85 -18.82 2.36
CA ALA A 54 4.31 -18.92 3.71
C ALA A 54 4.19 -20.38 4.19
N LYS A 55 3.79 -21.30 3.31
CA LYS A 55 3.72 -22.74 3.64
C LYS A 55 5.10 -23.31 3.92
N GLU A 56 6.09 -23.00 3.09
CA GLU A 56 7.45 -23.51 3.28
C GLU A 56 8.09 -22.95 4.56
N SER A 57 7.89 -21.67 4.87
CA SER A 57 8.32 -21.08 6.16
C SER A 57 7.64 -21.74 7.36
N ALA A 58 6.33 -21.99 7.28
CA ALA A 58 5.60 -22.64 8.38
C ALA A 58 6.04 -24.08 8.65
N ARG A 59 6.52 -24.81 7.62
CA ARG A 59 6.97 -26.21 7.75
C ARG A 59 8.24 -26.37 8.57
N VAL A 60 9.10 -25.35 8.56
CA VAL A 60 10.39 -25.36 9.29
C VAL A 60 10.32 -24.58 10.60
N MET A 61 9.17 -23.98 10.92
CA MET A 61 8.96 -23.18 12.12
C MET A 61 8.50 -24.05 13.29
N GLU A 62 9.35 -24.18 14.31
CA GLU A 62 9.04 -24.91 15.54
C GLU A 62 9.39 -24.07 16.78
N PRO A 63 8.40 -23.61 17.57
CA PRO A 63 6.95 -23.84 17.44
C PRO A 63 6.29 -22.95 16.36
N LEU A 64 5.22 -23.45 15.73
CA LEU A 64 4.43 -22.69 14.77
C LEU A 64 3.77 -21.46 15.44
N SER A 65 4.05 -20.28 14.91
CA SER A 65 3.50 -19.01 15.38
C SER A 65 3.03 -18.16 14.21
N PHE A 66 1.74 -17.81 14.20
CA PHE A 66 1.19 -16.94 13.16
C PHE A 66 1.85 -15.56 13.16
N HIS A 67 2.11 -14.98 14.33
CA HIS A 67 2.71 -13.65 14.43
C HIS A 67 4.12 -13.63 13.85
N THR A 68 4.94 -14.62 14.20
CA THR A 68 6.30 -14.80 13.68
C THR A 68 6.28 -15.01 12.16
N LEU A 69 5.39 -15.88 11.68
CA LEU A 69 5.23 -16.13 10.24
C LEU A 69 4.82 -14.87 9.49
N LEU A 70 3.91 -14.07 10.04
CA LEU A 70 3.46 -12.82 9.42
C LEU A 70 4.58 -11.79 9.36
N ASP A 71 5.37 -11.65 10.43
CA ASP A 71 6.47 -10.69 10.49
C ASP A 71 7.62 -11.05 9.53
N GLU A 72 7.89 -12.35 9.34
CA GLU A 72 8.85 -12.84 8.34
C GLU A 72 8.32 -12.68 6.90
N LEU A 73 7.03 -12.92 6.70
CA LEU A 73 6.41 -12.89 5.37
C LEU A 73 6.19 -11.46 4.85
N ARG A 74 5.90 -10.51 5.73
CA ARG A 74 5.65 -9.09 5.38
C ARG A 74 6.72 -8.44 4.50
N PRO A 75 8.03 -8.47 4.86
CA PRO A 75 9.06 -7.87 4.02
C PRO A 75 9.17 -8.56 2.66
N HIS A 76 9.05 -9.90 2.62
CA HIS A 76 9.03 -10.64 1.37
C HIS A 76 7.85 -10.23 0.49
N ALA A 77 6.64 -10.18 1.05
CA ALA A 77 5.43 -9.75 0.36
C ALA A 77 5.59 -8.37 -0.29
N GLN A 78 6.16 -7.40 0.44
CA GLN A 78 6.37 -6.04 -0.09
C GLN A 78 7.43 -5.98 -1.19
N ALA A 79 8.49 -6.79 -1.07
CA ALA A 79 9.58 -6.84 -2.04
C ALA A 79 9.21 -7.59 -3.32
N SER A 80 8.35 -8.61 -3.22
CA SER A 80 7.95 -9.46 -4.34
C SER A 80 6.81 -8.87 -5.19
N ILE A 81 6.24 -7.73 -4.80
CA ILE A 81 5.21 -7.03 -5.60
C ILE A 81 5.78 -6.71 -6.99
N PRO A 82 5.16 -7.21 -8.09
CA PRO A 82 5.62 -6.92 -9.44
C PRO A 82 5.64 -5.42 -9.73
N ALA A 83 6.75 -4.93 -10.28
CA ALA A 83 6.93 -3.51 -10.58
C ALA A 83 5.83 -2.97 -11.52
N ALA A 84 5.41 -3.78 -12.50
CA ALA A 84 4.33 -3.42 -13.43
C ALA A 84 3.01 -3.15 -12.68
N VAL A 85 2.60 -4.05 -11.79
CA VAL A 85 1.38 -3.90 -10.97
C VAL A 85 1.48 -2.67 -10.06
N ARG A 86 2.63 -2.47 -9.40
CA ARG A 86 2.87 -1.30 -8.56
C ARG A 86 2.73 0.00 -9.35
N GLN A 87 3.35 0.09 -10.53
CA GLN A 87 3.29 1.29 -11.36
C GLN A 87 1.89 1.57 -11.90
N GLU A 88 1.16 0.52 -12.30
CA GLU A 88 -0.23 0.64 -12.77
C GLU A 88 -1.13 1.22 -11.67
N ILE A 89 -1.11 0.63 -10.47
CA ILE A 89 -1.93 1.09 -9.35
C ILE A 89 -1.55 2.50 -8.91
N LEU A 90 -0.25 2.81 -8.83
CA LEU A 90 0.21 4.17 -8.52
C LEU A 90 -0.22 5.18 -9.60
N GLY A 91 -0.24 4.79 -10.88
CA GLY A 91 -0.74 5.61 -11.97
C GLY A 91 -2.21 5.97 -11.79
N ILE A 92 -3.03 4.99 -11.45
CA ILE A 92 -4.46 5.16 -11.20
C ILE A 92 -4.69 6.07 -9.98
N MET A 93 -3.98 5.83 -8.88
CA MET A 93 -4.07 6.68 -7.69
C MET A 93 -3.65 8.12 -7.98
N ARG A 94 -2.56 8.33 -8.74
CA ARG A 94 -2.12 9.67 -9.16
C ARG A 94 -3.17 10.38 -10.01
N GLN A 95 -3.81 9.66 -10.93
CA GLN A 95 -4.89 10.22 -11.74
C GLN A 95 -6.10 10.62 -10.88
N TYR A 96 -6.47 9.78 -9.91
CA TYR A 96 -7.56 10.09 -8.98
C TYR A 96 -7.26 11.34 -8.15
N VAL A 97 -6.06 11.41 -7.56
CA VAL A 97 -5.60 12.54 -6.77
C VAL A 97 -5.53 13.81 -7.62
N GLY A 98 -5.02 13.73 -8.86
CA GLY A 98 -4.99 14.86 -9.80
C GLY A 98 -6.38 15.47 -10.05
N LYS A 99 -7.40 14.63 -10.22
CA LYS A 99 -8.80 15.06 -10.37
C LYS A 99 -9.40 15.72 -9.12
N GLN A 100 -8.76 15.60 -7.95
CA GLN A 100 -9.23 16.29 -6.74
C GLN A 100 -8.79 17.76 -6.68
N PHE A 101 -7.85 18.16 -7.55
CA PHE A 101 -7.31 19.53 -7.62
C PHE A 101 -7.85 20.36 -8.80
N GLU A 102 -8.67 19.76 -9.66
CA GLU A 102 -9.44 20.44 -10.72
C GLU A 102 -10.83 20.84 -10.21
#